data_AF-A0A5N8VFZ9-F1
#
_entry.id   AF-A0A5N8VFZ9-F1
#
_cell.length_a   1.000
_cell.length_b   1.000
_cell.length_c   1.000
_cell.angle_alpha   90.00
_cell.angle_beta   90.00
_cell.angle_gamma   90.00
#
_symmetry.space_group_name_H-M   'P 1'
#
loop_
_entity.id
_entity.type
_entity.pdbx_description
1 polymer ?
#
loop_
_entity_poly.entity_id
_entity_poly.type
_entity_poly.pdbx_seq_one_letter_code
_entity_poly.pdbx_strand_id
1 'polypeptide(L)'
;MDAAEDPVAMVACLREEHRNEPWNPRWNDLEVAGVDLVSLDTRLEGCAYTWVANDGSLHEQGMATVRLILNQLEKVLPELAEDDNPQVWHRLQRMAQLIVVHNIRPTEASS
;
A
#
# COMPACT_ATOMS: atom_id res chain seq x y z
N MET A 1 0.99 26.57 -12.66
CA MET A 1 0.39 25.23 -12.81
C MET A 1 0.92 24.40 -11.66
N ASP A 2 0.42 24.66 -10.45
CA ASP A 2 0.66 23.81 -9.28
C ASP A 2 -0.55 22.89 -9.19
N ALA A 3 -0.54 21.85 -10.02
CA ALA A 3 -1.38 20.69 -9.79
C ALA A 3 -0.71 19.95 -8.63
N ALA A 4 -1.20 20.16 -7.41
CA ALA A 4 -1.03 19.13 -6.40
C ALA A 4 -1.63 17.87 -7.02
N GLU A 5 -0.77 16.92 -7.41
CA GLU A 5 -1.18 15.65 -8.02
C GLU A 5 -2.27 15.03 -7.15
N ASP A 6 -3.43 14.72 -7.75
CA ASP A 6 -4.55 14.11 -7.04
C ASP A 6 -4.08 12.79 -6.39
N PRO A 7 -4.00 12.71 -5.05
CA PRO A 7 -3.49 11.54 -4.36
C PRO A 7 -4.29 10.27 -4.70
N VAL A 8 -5.59 10.41 -4.99
CA VAL A 8 -6.46 9.30 -5.39
C VAL A 8 -6.02 8.75 -6.74
N ALA A 9 -5.87 9.62 -7.74
CA ALA A 9 -5.35 9.25 -9.05
C ALA A 9 -3.92 8.66 -8.98
N MET A 10 -3.05 9.21 -8.14
CA MET A 10 -1.68 8.68 -7.97
C MET A 10 -1.68 7.26 -7.42
N VAL A 11 -2.43 7.01 -6.34
CA VAL A 11 -2.52 5.65 -5.78
C VAL A 11 -3.19 4.71 -6.78
N ALA A 12 -4.22 5.14 -7.50
CA ALA A 12 -4.84 4.32 -8.55
C ALA A 12 -3.85 3.93 -9.65
N CYS A 13 -2.99 4.86 -10.09
CA CYS A 13 -1.94 4.58 -11.07
C CYS A 13 -0.92 3.57 -10.53
N LEU A 14 -0.39 3.81 -9.33
CA LEU A 14 0.58 2.91 -8.69
C LEU A 14 0.01 1.50 -8.47
N ARG A 15 -1.29 1.40 -8.15
CA ARG A 15 -1.98 0.11 -8.02
C ARG A 15 -2.05 -0.63 -9.34
N GLU A 16 -2.37 0.07 -10.42
CA GLU A 16 -2.47 -0.54 -11.75
C GLU A 16 -1.09 -0.98 -12.24
N GLU A 17 -0.05 -0.17 -12.04
CA GLU A 17 1.35 -0.56 -12.29
C GLU A 17 1.74 -1.80 -11.47
N HIS A 18 1.34 -1.85 -10.19
CA HIS A 18 1.62 -2.99 -9.33
C HIS A 18 0.93 -4.27 -9.82
N ARG A 19 -0.35 -4.19 -10.19
CA ARG A 19 -1.12 -5.33 -10.69
C ARG A 19 -0.59 -5.89 -12.02
N ASN A 20 -0.03 -5.02 -12.86
CA ASN A 20 0.55 -5.41 -14.14
C ASN A 20 1.99 -5.94 -14.03
N GLU A 21 2.62 -5.83 -12.86
CA GLU A 21 3.93 -6.42 -12.60
C GLU A 21 3.81 -7.95 -12.53
N PRO A 22 4.70 -8.72 -13.20
CA PRO A 22 4.73 -10.16 -13.06
C PRO A 22 4.97 -10.58 -11.60
N TRP A 23 4.02 -11.36 -11.06
CA TRP A 23 4.17 -11.94 -9.73
C TRP A 23 5.32 -12.96 -9.70
N ASN A 24 6.27 -12.81 -8.78
CA ASN A 24 7.31 -13.79 -8.57
C ASN A 24 6.81 -14.87 -7.58
N PRO A 25 6.68 -16.16 -7.99
CA PRO A 25 6.21 -17.21 -7.11
C PRO A 25 7.03 -17.39 -5.84
N ARG A 26 8.31 -16.98 -5.83
CA ARG A 26 9.16 -17.01 -4.63
C ARG A 26 8.58 -16.18 -3.48
N TRP A 27 7.83 -15.11 -3.78
CA TRP A 27 7.23 -14.26 -2.75
C TRP A 27 6.14 -14.99 -1.95
N ASN A 28 5.59 -16.10 -2.47
CA ASN A 28 4.53 -16.87 -1.82
C ASN A 28 4.88 -17.41 -0.43
N ASP A 29 6.16 -17.73 -0.23
CA ASP A 29 6.66 -18.35 1.01
C ASP A 29 7.80 -17.52 1.63
N LEU A 30 8.02 -16.29 1.14
CA LEU A 30 9.14 -15.45 1.56
C LEU A 30 8.75 -14.61 2.77
N GLU A 31 9.44 -14.87 3.89
CA GLU A 31 9.40 -14.05 5.10
C GLU A 31 10.68 -13.20 5.19
N VAL A 32 10.52 -11.88 5.34
CA VAL A 32 11.63 -10.92 5.48
C VAL A 32 11.41 -10.11 6.75
N ALA A 33 12.42 -9.98 7.61
CA ALA A 33 12.27 -9.31 8.91
C ALA A 33 11.08 -9.80 9.77
N GLY A 34 10.68 -11.08 9.65
CA GLY A 34 9.50 -11.63 10.33
C GLY A 34 8.16 -11.26 9.69
N VAL A 35 8.17 -10.80 8.43
CA VAL A 35 6.99 -10.34 7.69
C VAL A 35 6.77 -11.21 6.46
N ASP A 36 5.60 -11.83 6.39
CA ASP A 36 5.11 -12.55 5.22
C ASP A 36 4.75 -11.56 4.08
N LEU A 37 5.45 -11.68 2.96
CA LEU A 37 5.36 -10.73 1.85
C LEU A 37 4.02 -10.77 1.12
N VAL A 38 3.40 -11.95 0.97
CA VAL A 38 2.09 -12.10 0.32
C VAL A 38 0.97 -11.49 1.15
N SER A 39 0.98 -11.75 2.45
CA SER A 39 0.02 -11.18 3.39
C SER A 39 0.16 -9.66 3.43
N LEU A 40 1.39 -9.14 3.40
CA LEU A 40 1.64 -7.71 3.32
C LEU A 40 1.03 -7.11 2.05
N ASP A 41 1.35 -7.68 0.89
CA ASP A 41 0.84 -7.23 -0.41
C ASP A 41 -0.69 -7.25 -0.46
N THR A 42 -1.28 -8.41 -0.16
CA THR A 42 -2.74 -8.63 -0.22
C THR A 42 -3.49 -7.66 0.68
N ARG A 43 -3.01 -7.41 1.90
CA ARG A 43 -3.68 -6.50 2.84
C ARG A 43 -3.57 -5.05 2.39
N LEU A 44 -2.44 -4.65 1.83
CA LEU A 44 -2.26 -3.29 1.32
C LEU A 44 -3.08 -3.07 0.05
N GLU A 45 -3.15 -4.07 -0.84
CA GLU A 45 -4.05 -4.07 -1.99
C GLU A 45 -5.48 -3.81 -1.45
N GLY A 46 -6.05 -4.67 -0.62
CA GLY A 46 -7.43 -4.48 -0.14
C GLY A 46 -7.70 -3.09 0.45
N CYS A 47 -6.77 -2.54 1.24
CA CYS A 47 -6.88 -1.18 1.80
C CYS A 47 -6.84 -0.10 0.71
N ALA A 48 -5.86 -0.17 -0.19
CA ALA A 48 -5.70 0.81 -1.26
C ALA A 48 -6.87 0.75 -2.25
N TYR A 49 -7.45 -0.43 -2.51
CA TYR A 49 -8.61 -0.58 -3.38
C TYR A 49 -9.80 0.16 -2.77
N THR A 50 -10.06 -0.11 -1.49
CA THR A 50 -11.14 0.53 -0.74
C THR A 50 -10.96 2.05 -0.69
N TRP A 51 -9.74 2.52 -0.42
CA TRP A 51 -9.43 3.94 -0.34
C TRP A 51 -9.65 4.66 -1.68
N VAL A 52 -9.22 4.07 -2.79
CA VAL A 52 -9.47 4.62 -4.15
C VAL A 52 -10.96 4.56 -4.50
N ALA A 53 -11.64 3.44 -4.21
CA ALA A 53 -13.07 3.29 -4.51
C ALA A 53 -13.96 4.28 -3.75
N ASN A 54 -13.51 4.73 -2.57
CA ASN A 54 -14.18 5.70 -1.73
C ASN A 54 -13.60 7.12 -1.86
N ASP A 55 -12.95 7.43 -2.99
CA ASP A 55 -12.44 8.76 -3.31
C ASP A 55 -11.56 9.37 -2.21
N GLY A 56 -10.63 8.57 -1.68
CA GLY A 56 -9.67 9.01 -0.68
C GLY A 56 -10.10 8.77 0.77
N SER A 57 -11.14 7.96 1.00
CA SER A 57 -11.62 7.64 2.35
C SER A 57 -11.47 6.17 2.74
N LEU A 58 -10.80 5.94 3.86
CA LEU A 58 -10.67 4.65 4.51
C LEU A 58 -11.02 4.78 5.99
N HIS A 59 -11.79 3.81 6.48
CA HIS A 59 -12.23 3.71 7.86
C HIS A 59 -11.04 3.44 8.81
N GLU A 60 -11.25 3.62 10.12
CA GLU A 60 -10.18 3.57 11.12
C GLU A 60 -9.41 2.25 11.14
N GLN A 61 -10.11 1.11 11.06
CA GLN A 61 -9.47 -0.22 11.02
C GLN A 61 -8.60 -0.41 9.76
N GLY A 62 -9.06 0.08 8.61
CA GLY A 62 -8.27 0.09 7.39
C GLY A 62 -7.02 0.96 7.53
N MET A 63 -7.15 2.15 8.11
CA MET A 63 -6.00 3.03 8.38
C MET A 63 -5.01 2.44 9.39
N ALA A 64 -5.49 1.71 10.40
CA ALA A 64 -4.63 0.97 11.31
C ALA A 64 -3.82 -0.11 10.57
N THR A 65 -4.45 -0.79 9.60
CA THR A 65 -3.77 -1.77 8.75
C THR A 65 -2.72 -1.12 7.85
N VAL A 66 -3.03 0.00 7.20
CA VAL A 66 -2.05 0.72 6.34
C VAL A 66 -0.83 1.19 7.15
N ARG A 67 -1.04 1.73 8.35
CA ARG A 67 0.08 2.15 9.23
C ARG A 67 0.94 0.98 9.69
N LEU A 68 0.31 -0.15 10.03
CA LEU A 68 1.04 -1.37 10.37
C LEU A 68 1.92 -1.81 9.19
N ILE A 69 1.35 -1.85 7.99
CA ILE A 69 2.07 -2.26 6.77
C ILE A 69 3.20 -1.29 6.43
N LEU A 70 2.99 0.02 6.57
CA LEU A 70 4.06 1.00 6.34
C LEU A 70 5.26 0.74 7.26
N ASN A 71 5.01 0.48 8.55
CA ASN A 71 6.08 0.13 9.51
C ASN A 71 6.74 -1.22 9.19
N GLN A 72 6.01 -2.16 8.58
CA GLN A 72 6.59 -3.43 8.12
C GLN A 72 7.48 -3.21 6.89
N LEU A 73 7.04 -2.41 5.93
CA LEU A 73 7.82 -2.07 4.73
C LEU A 73 9.13 -1.36 5.08
N GLU A 74 9.14 -0.50 6.10
CA GLU A 74 10.37 0.13 6.59
C GLU A 74 11.41 -0.86 7.13
N LYS A 75 10.98 -2.04 7.59
CA LYS A 75 11.87 -3.13 8.05
C LYS A 75 12.25 -4.09 6.94
N VAL A 76 11.31 -4.38 6.04
CA VAL A 76 11.49 -5.30 4.92
C VAL A 76 12.45 -4.72 3.89
N LEU A 77 12.28 -3.46 3.50
CA LEU A 77 13.01 -2.85 2.38
C LEU A 77 14.54 -2.92 2.50
N PRO A 78 15.16 -2.66 3.66
CA PRO A 78 16.61 -2.82 3.83
C PRO A 78 17.13 -4.26 3.76
N GLU A 79 16.26 -5.26 3.93
CA GLU A 79 16.63 -6.69 3.99
C GLU A 79 16.34 -7.44 2.68
N LEU A 80 15.65 -6.83 1.73
CA LEU A 80 15.37 -7.43 0.42
C LEU A 80 16.65 -7.59 -0.42
N ALA A 81 16.82 -8.75 -1.02
CA ALA A 81 17.84 -8.96 -2.04
C ALA A 81 17.41 -8.34 -3.38
N GLU A 82 18.36 -8.12 -4.29
CA GLU A 82 18.06 -7.66 -5.66
C GLU A 82 17.07 -8.59 -6.37
N ASP A 83 17.21 -9.91 -6.16
CA ASP A 83 16.34 -10.96 -6.70
C ASP A 83 14.88 -10.89 -6.19
N ASP A 84 14.63 -10.18 -5.09
CA ASP A 84 13.30 -10.02 -4.51
C ASP A 84 12.52 -8.83 -5.11
N ASN A 85 13.12 -8.16 -6.11
CA ASN A 85 12.61 -6.98 -6.83
C ASN A 85 12.16 -5.83 -5.89
N PRO A 86 13.10 -5.15 -5.22
CA PRO A 86 12.80 -4.08 -4.25
C PRO A 86 11.89 -2.96 -4.79
N GLN A 87 11.89 -2.74 -6.10
CA GLN A 87 11.05 -1.70 -6.74
C GLN A 87 9.56 -1.95 -6.54
N VAL A 88 9.13 -3.22 -6.54
CA VAL A 88 7.73 -3.61 -6.29
C VAL A 88 7.31 -3.23 -4.87
N TRP A 89 8.19 -3.47 -3.90
CA TRP A 89 7.97 -3.17 -2.49
C TRP A 89 8.05 -1.66 -2.20
N HIS A 90 8.91 -0.92 -2.91
CA HIS A 90 8.91 0.54 -2.86
C HIS A 90 7.62 1.16 -3.41
N ARG A 91 7.03 0.56 -4.46
CA ARG A 91 5.73 0.97 -4.99
C ARG A 91 4.62 0.82 -3.93
N LEU A 92 4.62 -0.31 -3.23
CA LEU A 92 3.73 -0.54 -2.07
C LEU A 92 3.95 0.51 -0.97
N GLN A 93 5.21 0.80 -0.61
CA GLN A 93 5.55 1.81 0.39
C GLN A 93 5.02 3.19 0.00
N ARG A 94 5.17 3.57 -1.28
CA ARG A 94 4.68 4.85 -1.79
C ARG A 94 3.16 4.95 -1.69
N MET A 95 2.43 3.89 -2.04
CA MET A 95 0.98 3.87 -1.88
C MET A 95 0.57 4.01 -0.41
N ALA A 96 1.20 3.27 0.50
CA ALA A 96 0.90 3.35 1.92
C ALA A 96 1.15 4.76 2.49
N GLN A 97 2.26 5.41 2.10
CA GLN A 97 2.57 6.78 2.49
C GLN A 97 1.51 7.78 2.00
N LEU A 98 1.09 7.68 0.74
CA LEU A 98 0.06 8.56 0.17
C LEU A 98 -1.27 8.40 0.92
N ILE A 99 -1.69 7.16 1.20
CA ILE A 99 -2.92 6.89 1.96
C ILE A 99 -2.81 7.47 3.37
N VAL A 100 -1.69 7.27 4.07
CA VAL A 100 -1.49 7.81 5.43
C VAL A 100 -1.60 9.32 5.47
N VAL A 101 -1.02 10.02 4.48
CA VAL A 101 -1.01 11.49 4.42
C VAL A 101 -2.36 12.06 4.00
N HIS A 102 -3.07 11.41 3.07
CA HIS A 102 -4.22 11.99 2.38
C HIS A 102 -5.57 11.38 2.77
N ASN A 103 -5.62 10.45 3.73
CA ASN A 103 -6.89 9.84 4.13
C ASN A 103 -7.89 10.85 4.70
N ILE A 104 -9.05 10.94 4.06
CA ILE A 104 -10.20 11.69 4.53
C ILE A 104 -10.98 10.77 5.48
N ARG A 105 -11.16 11.19 6.73
CA ARG A 105 -12.00 10.43 7.67
C ARG A 105 -13.44 10.40 7.14
N PRO A 106 -14.09 9.23 7.08
CA PRO A 106 -15.51 9.17 6.82
C PRO A 106 -16.22 10.09 7.81
N THR A 107 -17.10 10.95 7.32
CA THR A 107 -17.98 11.69 8.23
C THR A 107 -18.94 10.66 8.81
N GLU A 108 -18.75 10.29 10.08
CA GLU A 108 -19.72 9.50 10.83
C GLU A 108 -21.05 10.26 10.75
N ALA A 109 -21.95 9.85 9.86
CA ALA A 109 -23.31 10.32 9.87
C ALA A 109 -23.88 9.88 11.22
N SER A 110 -23.94 10.83 12.16
CA SER A 110 -24.57 10.64 13.46
C SER A 110 -25.98 10.11 13.20
N SER A 111 -26.18 8.83 13.47
CA SER A 111 -27.51 8.19 13.50
C SER A 111 -28.14 8.42 14.86
#